data_AF-A0A8J3NW85-F1
#
_entry.id   AF-A0A8J3NW85-F1
#
_cell.length_a   1.000
_cell.length_b   1.000
_cell.length_c   1.000
_cell.angle_alpha   90.00
_cell.angle_beta   90.00
_cell.angle_gamma   90.00
#
_symmetry.space_group_name_H-M   'P 1'
#
loop_
_entity.id
_entity.type
_entity.pdbx_description
1 polymer ?
#
loop_
_entity_poly.entity_id
_entity_poly.type
_entity_poly.pdbx_seq_one_letter_code
_entity_poly.pdbx_strand_id
1 'polypeptide(L)' 'MEKITVKFVHGAAESLEEIDVPDADDPPMSVSIWLPADDPLAAAGAQDPWEAVYIREPNPGGDPRWLYRFHALADPEE' A
#
# COMPACT_ATOMS: atom_id res chain seq x y z
N MET A 1 -18.13 -3.32 4.52
CA MET A 1 -16.69 -3.67 4.57
C MET A 1 -16.56 -4.99 3.85
N GLU A 2 -15.82 -4.98 2.77
CA GLU A 2 -15.56 -6.08 1.86
C GLU A 2 -14.06 -6.34 1.85
N LYS A 3 -13.65 -7.58 1.63
CA LYS A 3 -12.24 -7.92 1.47
C LYS A 3 -11.89 -8.04 0.01
N ILE A 4 -10.85 -7.34 -0.41
CA ILE A 4 -10.30 -7.47 -1.76
C ILE A 4 -8.82 -7.81 -1.68
N THR A 5 -8.37 -8.65 -2.60
CA THR A 5 -6.94 -8.83 -2.86
C THR A 5 -6.45 -7.67 -3.71
N VAL A 6 -5.33 -7.07 -3.33
CA VAL A 6 -4.70 -5.96 -4.04
C VAL A 6 -3.21 -6.22 -4.17
N LYS A 7 -2.60 -5.62 -5.19
CA LYS A 7 -1.15 -5.69 -5.39
C LYS A 7 -0.48 -4.41 -4.90
N PHE A 8 0.35 -4.48 -3.88
CA PHE A 8 1.24 -3.40 -3.50
C PHE A 8 2.50 -3.45 -4.35
N VAL A 9 2.87 -2.32 -4.95
CA VAL A 9 4.05 -2.22 -5.84
C VAL A 9 4.95 -1.12 -5.34
N HIS A 10 6.21 -1.47 -5.12
CA HIS A 10 7.27 -0.57 -4.70
C HIS A 10 8.50 -0.78 -5.59
N GLY A 11 8.69 0.09 -6.59
CA GLY A 11 9.80 -0.07 -7.53
C GLY A 11 9.74 -1.41 -8.25
N ALA A 12 10.68 -2.31 -7.98
CA ALA A 12 10.68 -3.68 -8.51
C ALA A 12 10.05 -4.72 -7.55
N ALA A 13 9.78 -4.34 -6.30
CA ALA A 13 9.13 -5.19 -5.33
C ALA A 13 7.61 -5.16 -5.53
N GLU A 14 6.99 -6.33 -5.39
CA GLU A 14 5.54 -6.47 -5.45
C GLU A 14 5.05 -7.48 -4.42
N SER A 15 3.93 -7.18 -3.78
CA SER A 15 3.28 -8.03 -2.79
C SER A 15 1.78 -8.09 -3.05
N LEU A 16 1.16 -9.23 -2.77
CA LEU A 16 -0.29 -9.40 -2.81
C LEU A 16 -0.81 -9.47 -1.38
N GLU A 17 -1.77 -8.61 -1.06
CA GLU A 17 -2.36 -8.55 0.27
C GLU A 17 -3.87 -8.42 0.20
N GLU A 18 -4.55 -8.84 1.27
CA GLU A 18 -5.98 -8.65 1.44
C GLU A 18 -6.22 -7.41 2.31
N ILE A 19 -7.04 -6.48 1.81
CA ILE A 19 -7.45 -5.29 2.56
C ILE A 19 -8.95 -5.23 2.71
N ASP A 20 -9.40 -4.68 3.84
CA ASP A 20 -10.81 -4.37 4.09
C ASP A 20 -11.14 -2.99 3.51
N VAL A 21 -12.12 -2.93 2.60
CA VAL A 21 -12.58 -1.71 1.92
C VAL A 21 -14.07 -1.49 2.12
N PRO A 22 -14.58 -0.25 2.02
CA PRO A 22 -16.02 0.00 2.09
C PRO A 22 -16.79 -0.63 0.91
N ASP A 23 -16.18 -0.60 -0.28
CA ASP A 23 -16.73 -1.06 -1.55
C ASP A 23 -15.60 -1.68 -2.42
N ALA A 24 -15.82 -2.88 -2.95
CA ALA A 24 -14.83 -3.62 -3.76
C ALA A 24 -14.67 -3.11 -5.20
N ASP A 25 -15.70 -2.46 -5.75
CA ASP A 25 -15.72 -1.85 -7.07
C ASP A 25 -15.15 -0.42 -7.06
N ASP A 26 -15.15 0.24 -5.91
CA ASP A 26 -14.50 1.55 -5.68
C ASP A 26 -13.69 1.58 -4.36
N PRO A 27 -12.54 0.88 -4.29
CA PRO A 27 -11.70 0.91 -3.11
C PRO A 27 -11.04 2.29 -2.93
N PRO A 28 -10.53 2.63 -1.74
CA PRO A 28 -9.99 3.97 -1.47
C PRO A 28 -8.91 4.40 -2.46
N MET A 29 -8.85 5.70 -2.76
CA MET A 29 -7.85 6.25 -3.69
C MET A 29 -6.42 6.09 -3.16
N SER A 30 -6.27 6.09 -1.84
CA SER A 30 -5.00 5.94 -1.14
C SER A 30 -5.18 5.04 0.06
N VAL A 31 -4.18 4.21 0.33
CA VAL A 31 -4.09 3.46 1.58
C VAL A 31 -2.74 3.71 2.21
N SER A 32 -2.76 3.60 3.53
CA SER A 32 -1.62 3.78 4.39
C SER A 32 -1.33 2.46 5.07
N ILE A 33 -0.11 1.97 4.93
CA ILE A 33 0.33 0.74 5.60
C ILE A 33 1.57 1.02 6.43
N TRP A 34 1.61 0.44 7.62
CA TRP A 34 2.80 0.45 8.44
C TRP A 34 3.84 -0.46 7.82
N LEU A 35 4.99 0.10 7.45
CA LEU A 35 6.10 -0.72 7.00
C LEU A 35 6.69 -1.48 8.19
N PRO A 36 7.01 -2.78 8.03
CA PRO A 36 7.75 -3.49 9.05
C PRO A 36 9.12 -2.84 9.25
N ALA A 37 9.65 -2.89 10.47
CA ALA A 37 10.93 -2.25 10.80
C ALA A 37 12.14 -2.81 10.01
N ASP A 38 12.00 -4.02 9.46
CA ASP A 38 13.02 -4.65 8.60
C ASP A 38 12.86 -4.25 7.12
N ASP A 39 11.84 -3.46 6.78
CA ASP A 39 11.68 -2.95 5.42
C ASP A 39 12.83 -1.99 5.09
N PRO A 40 13.51 -2.16 3.95
CA PRO A 40 14.65 -1.33 3.58
C PRO A 40 14.31 0.17 3.50
N LEU A 41 13.04 0.54 3.31
CA LEU A 41 12.59 1.94 3.38
C LEU A 41 12.37 2.44 4.81
N ALA A 42 11.85 1.60 5.71
CA ALA A 42 11.78 1.93 7.13
C ALA A 42 13.20 2.11 7.70
N ALA A 43 14.15 1.28 7.25
CA ALA A 43 15.54 1.32 7.66
C ALA A 43 16.32 2.56 7.18
N ALA A 44 15.82 3.32 6.20
CA ALA A 44 16.53 4.44 5.58
C ALA A 44 16.51 5.75 6.41
N GLY A 45 15.83 5.80 7.56
CA GLY A 45 15.84 7.02 8.36
C GLY A 45 15.08 7.05 9.68
N ALA A 46 14.49 5.94 10.15
CA ALA A 46 13.54 6.03 11.26
C ALA A 46 13.79 5.02 12.38
N GLN A 47 13.81 5.53 13.62
CA GLN A 47 13.71 4.70 14.82
C GLN A 47 12.24 4.35 15.15
N ASP A 48 11.29 5.01 14.47
CA ASP A 48 9.85 4.85 14.61
C ASP A 48 9.25 4.33 13.29
N PRO A 49 8.15 3.56 13.31
CA PRO A 49 7.54 3.07 12.08
C PRO A 49 7.00 4.27 11.29
N TRP A 50 7.35 4.37 10.01
CA TRP A 50 6.72 5.34 9.09
C TRP A 50 5.53 4.69 8.40
N GLU A 51 4.52 5.51 8.11
CA GLU A 51 3.36 5.07 7.36
C GLU A 51 3.64 5.23 5.86
N ALA A 52 3.66 4.14 5.11
CA ALA A 52 3.83 4.21 3.67
C ALA A 52 2.48 4.46 3.00
N VAL A 53 2.40 5.54 2.23
CA VAL A 53 1.24 5.92 1.45
C VAL A 53 1.35 5.32 0.07
N TYR A 54 0.32 4.57 -0.31
CA TYR A 54 0.17 4.00 -1.65
C TYR A 54 -1.07 4.57 -2.34
N ILE A 55 -0.97 4.78 -3.65
CA ILE A 55 -2.06 5.30 -4.48
C ILE A 55 -2.61 4.18 -5.38
N ARG A 56 -3.94 4.08 -5.43
CA ARG A 56 -4.68 3.15 -6.27
C ARG A 56 -4.48 3.45 -7.75
N GLU A 57 -4.20 2.41 -8.51
CA GLU A 57 -4.19 2.39 -9.97
C GLU A 57 -4.93 1.14 -10.51
N PRO A 58 -5.52 1.21 -11.71
CA PRO A 58 -6.06 0.04 -12.37
C PRO A 58 -4.93 -0.92 -12.75
N ASN A 59 -5.11 -2.22 -12.50
CA ASN A 59 -4.14 -3.23 -12.91
C ASN A 59 -4.39 -3.70 -14.35
N PRO A 60 -3.47 -3.44 -15.30
CA PRO A 60 -3.62 -3.91 -16.69
C PRO A 60 -3.57 -5.43 -16.82
N GLY A 61 -3.02 -6.14 -15.82
CA GLY A 61 -2.99 -7.61 -15.77
C GLY A 61 -4.34 -8.25 -15.42
N GLY A 62 -5.35 -7.46 -15.04
CA GLY A 62 -6.72 -7.92 -14.81
C GLY A 62 -6.97 -8.52 -13.42
N ASP A 63 -6.01 -9.24 -12.83
CA ASP A 63 -6.15 -9.83 -11.49
C ASP A 63 -4.86 -9.64 -10.64
N PRO A 64 -4.97 -9.11 -9.40
CA PRO A 64 -6.16 -8.43 -8.85
C PRO A 64 -6.51 -7.18 -9.65
N ARG A 65 -7.78 -6.76 -9.65
CA ARG A 65 -8.26 -5.59 -10.42
C ARG A 65 -7.51 -4.29 -10.10
N TRP A 66 -7.08 -4.14 -8.84
CA TRP A 66 -6.47 -2.93 -8.31
C TRP A 66 -5.04 -3.18 -7.87
N LEU A 67 -4.17 -2.23 -8.16
CA LEU A 67 -2.82 -2.16 -7.62
C LEU A 67 -2.63 -0.84 -6.87
N TYR A 68 -1.80 -0.86 -5.84
CA TYR A 68 -1.44 0.28 -5.02
C TYR A 68 0.05 0.52 -5.20
N ARG A 69 0.43 1.67 -5.78
CA ARG A 69 1.83 2.04 -5.98
C ARG A 69 2.32 2.96 -4.89
N PHE A 70 3.52 2.69 -4.41
CA PHE A 70 4.17 3.52 -3.42
C PHE A 70 4.27 4.97 -3.92
N HIS A 71 3.88 5.91 -3.07
CA HIS A 71 3.91 7.33 -3.38
C HIS A 71 4.86 8.10 -2.46
N ALA A 72 4.73 7.93 -1.15
CA ALA A 72 5.54 8.64 -0.17
C ALA A 72 5.54 7.91 1.19
N LEU A 73 6.48 8.30 2.05
CA LEU A 73 6.39 8.02 3.48
C LEU A 73 5.72 9.22 4.16
N ALA A 74 4.75 8.97 5.01
CA ALA A 74 4.15 9.95 5.89
C ALA A 74 4.69 9.73 7.31
N ASP A 75 5.11 10.83 7.93
CA ASP A 75 5.49 10.82 9.34
C ASP A 75 4.20 10.74 10.19
N PRO A 76 4.16 9.87 11.21
CA PRO A 76 2.96 9.72 12.03
C PRO A 76 2.72 10.87 13.02
N GLU A 77 3.64 11.84 13.14
CA GLU A 77 3.57 12.96 14.10
C GLU A 77 3.17 14.33 13.48
N GLU A 78 2.84 14.43 12.18
CA GLU A 78 2.36 15.68 11.54
C GLU A 78 0.85 15.97 11.69
#